data_AF-A0A6C0FK10-F1
#
_entry.id   AF-A0A6C0FK10-F1
#
_cell.length_a   1.000
_cell.length_b   1.000
_cell.length_c   1.000
_cell.angle_alpha   90.00
_cell.angle_beta   90.00
_cell.angle_gamma   90.00
#
_symmetry.space_group_name_H-M   'P 1'
#
loop_
_entity.id
_entity.type
_entity.pdbx_description
1 polymer ?
#
loop_
_entity_poly.entity_id
_entity_poly.type
_entity_poly.pdbx_seq_one_letter_code
_entity_poly.pdbx_strand_id
1 'polypeptide(L)'
;MSTDEDFARALRQRVELVAPDIRVDTGRVVPGARRLRRRMRVVAALATAAVAAGAGTAAALGGSWSGPTVAATPDATWAPPAWFAEQRRERAEYTRTVGGCLEALGWSVTVDVDGTLSALRNSPDDSDPGARLDDLRRCHEENGYPYDAPARELTAEEARTAHAKDVDSWRCWQHEGYDLEAPPPLSEYLSRAGAVGWDALQFSGLSERERAELLATCPLRLVG
;
A
#
# COMPACT_ATOMS: atom_id res chain seq x y z
N MET A 1 -9.84 -3.37 30.95
CA MET A 1 -9.26 -2.15 30.32
C MET A 1 -7.76 -2.20 30.53
N SER A 2 -6.97 -2.50 29.50
CA SER A 2 -5.51 -2.32 29.58
C SER A 2 -5.22 -0.82 29.56
N THR A 3 -4.42 -0.35 30.52
CA THR A 3 -4.04 1.07 30.62
C THR A 3 -2.95 1.41 29.59
N ASP A 4 -2.84 2.66 29.17
CA ASP A 4 -1.80 3.10 28.23
C ASP A 4 -0.38 2.78 28.77
N GLU A 5 -0.22 2.72 30.09
CA GLU A 5 0.99 2.28 30.77
C GLU A 5 1.29 0.80 30.57
N ASP A 6 0.29 -0.07 30.56
CA ASP A 6 0.49 -1.51 30.31
C ASP A 6 0.95 -1.77 28.88
N PHE A 7 0.39 -1.02 27.91
CA PHE A 7 0.83 -1.07 26.52
C PHE A 7 2.27 -0.54 26.37
N ALA A 8 2.57 0.62 26.96
CA ALA A 8 3.92 1.18 26.91
C ALA A 8 4.94 0.25 27.58
N ARG A 9 4.58 -0.37 28.71
CA ARG A 9 5.40 -1.35 29.43
C ARG A 9 5.66 -2.60 28.57
N ALA A 10 4.62 -3.19 28.00
CA ALA A 10 4.74 -4.36 27.12
C ALA A 10 5.54 -4.06 25.84
N LEU A 11 5.37 -2.88 25.26
CA LEU A 11 6.12 -2.44 24.09
C LEU A 11 7.61 -2.28 24.42
N ARG A 12 7.95 -1.59 25.51
CA ARG A 12 9.35 -1.44 25.96
C ARG A 12 9.98 -2.79 26.22
N GLN A 13 9.29 -3.69 26.94
CA GLN A 13 9.80 -5.03 27.23
C GLN A 13 10.10 -5.83 25.96
N ARG A 14 9.26 -5.72 24.91
CA ARG A 14 9.51 -6.37 23.62
C ARG A 14 10.68 -5.75 22.86
N VAL A 15 10.79 -4.42 22.85
CA VAL A 15 11.89 -3.76 22.14
C VAL A 15 13.22 -4.00 22.85
N GLU A 16 13.24 -4.01 24.18
CA GLU A 16 14.44 -4.31 24.97
C GLU A 16 14.94 -5.75 24.73
N LEU A 17 14.03 -6.69 24.45
CA LEU A 17 14.37 -8.07 24.08
C LEU A 17 14.93 -8.21 22.66
N VAL A 18 14.47 -7.39 21.70
CA VAL A 18 14.81 -7.55 20.27
C VAL A 18 15.91 -6.59 19.82
N ALA A 19 15.98 -5.40 20.41
CA ALA A 19 16.89 -4.32 20.04
C ALA A 19 17.15 -3.38 21.23
N PRO A 20 18.03 -3.77 22.18
CA PRO A 20 18.25 -3.04 23.43
C PRO A 20 18.80 -1.61 23.23
N ASP A 21 19.44 -1.34 22.10
CA ASP A 21 20.04 -0.03 21.80
C ASP A 21 19.05 0.98 21.22
N ILE A 22 17.82 0.56 20.87
CA ILE A 22 16.82 1.46 20.29
C ILE A 22 16.02 2.14 21.41
N ARG A 23 16.28 3.44 21.65
CA ARG A 23 15.43 4.26 22.51
C ARG A 23 14.10 4.58 21.83
N VAL A 24 13.03 3.92 22.25
CA VAL A 24 11.67 4.20 21.79
C VAL A 24 11.05 5.33 22.60
N ASP A 25 10.77 6.45 21.94
CA ASP A 25 9.97 7.54 22.53
C ASP A 25 8.48 7.14 22.59
N THR A 26 8.10 6.54 23.71
CA THR A 26 6.70 6.18 23.97
C THR A 26 5.77 7.40 24.03
N GLY A 27 6.30 8.60 24.32
CA GLY A 27 5.52 9.84 24.31
C GLY A 27 4.99 10.19 22.92
N ARG A 28 5.69 9.77 21.86
CA ARG A 28 5.28 9.96 20.47
C ARG A 28 4.46 8.78 19.91
N VAL A 29 4.82 7.55 20.27
CA VAL A 29 4.19 6.33 19.72
C VAL A 29 2.79 6.08 20.29
N VAL A 30 2.60 6.26 21.60
CA VAL A 30 1.33 5.93 22.27
C VAL A 30 0.17 6.82 21.77
N PRO A 31 0.32 8.15 21.58
CA PRO A 31 -0.74 8.98 21.01
C PRO A 31 -1.12 8.63 19.56
N GLY A 32 -0.16 8.16 18.74
CA GLY A 32 -0.41 7.69 17.37
C GLY A 32 -1.28 6.42 17.36
N ALA A 33 -0.87 5.40 18.12
CA ALA A 33 -1.65 4.17 18.30
C ALA A 33 -3.04 4.44 18.91
N ARG A 34 -3.15 5.43 19.80
CA ARG A 34 -4.43 5.87 20.38
C ARG A 34 -5.37 6.47 19.35
N ARG A 35 -4.87 7.28 18.40
CA ARG A 35 -5.68 7.85 17.31
C ARG A 35 -6.24 6.77 16.39
N LEU A 36 -5.41 5.80 16.01
CA LEU A 36 -5.83 4.63 15.24
C LEU A 36 -6.91 3.79 15.96
N ARG A 37 -6.68 3.43 17.23
CA ARG A 37 -7.67 2.68 18.03
C ARG A 37 -8.97 3.45 18.26
N ARG A 38 -8.90 4.78 18.45
CA ARG A 38 -10.10 5.62 18.59
C ARG A 38 -10.90 5.67 17.29
N ARG A 39 -10.24 5.81 16.13
CA ARG A 39 -10.91 5.73 14.82
C ARG A 39 -11.61 4.38 14.63
N MET A 40 -10.91 3.27 14.86
CA MET A 40 -11.52 1.94 14.75
C MET A 40 -12.68 1.72 15.73
N ARG A 41 -12.59 2.21 16.97
CA ARG A 41 -13.70 2.11 17.94
C ARG A 41 -14.89 3.01 17.59
N VAL A 42 -14.68 4.19 17.01
CA VAL A 42 -15.76 5.07 16.56
C VAL A 42 -16.50 4.44 15.37
N VAL A 43 -15.76 3.85 14.42
CA VAL A 43 -16.35 3.10 13.30
C VAL A 43 -17.17 1.91 13.81
N ALA A 44 -16.62 1.10 14.72
CA ALA A 44 -17.34 -0.03 15.31
C ALA A 44 -18.57 0.42 16.14
N ALA A 45 -18.46 1.53 16.88
CA ALA A 45 -19.57 2.06 17.68
C ALA A 45 -20.69 2.63 16.80
N LEU A 46 -20.37 3.32 15.70
CA LEU A 46 -21.35 3.81 14.72
C LEU A 46 -22.06 2.65 14.01
N ALA A 47 -21.34 1.58 13.68
CA ALA A 47 -21.94 0.36 13.15
C ALA A 47 -22.94 -0.28 14.14
N THR A 48 -22.65 -0.28 15.44
CA THR A 48 -23.60 -0.77 16.47
C THR A 48 -24.75 0.19 16.77
N ALA A 49 -24.53 1.51 16.70
CA ALA A 49 -25.59 2.50 16.98
C ALA A 49 -26.65 2.56 15.87
N ALA A 50 -26.25 2.31 14.61
CA ALA A 50 -27.18 2.18 13.50
C ALA A 50 -28.16 0.99 13.67
N VAL A 51 -27.75 -0.06 14.38
CA VAL A 51 -28.62 -1.21 14.69
C VAL A 51 -29.57 -0.93 15.86
N ALA A 52 -29.16 -0.12 16.85
CA ALA A 52 -29.97 0.17 18.03
C ALA A 52 -31.05 1.25 17.79
N ALA A 53 -30.80 2.23 16.92
CA ALA A 53 -31.76 3.31 16.64
C ALA A 53 -32.96 2.86 15.76
N GLY A 54 -32.87 1.70 15.10
CA GLY A 54 -33.98 1.11 14.34
C GLY A 54 -34.97 0.27 15.17
N ALA A 55 -34.67 -0.01 16.45
CA ALA A 55 -35.44 -0.94 17.28
C ALA A 55 -36.50 -0.27 18.19
N GLY A 56 -36.82 1.01 17.97
CA GLY A 56 -37.56 1.84 18.94
C GLY A 56 -39.09 1.88 18.86
N THR A 57 -39.74 1.43 17.78
CA THR A 57 -41.22 1.57 17.65
C THR A 57 -41.91 0.37 16.99
N ALA A 58 -41.64 -0.84 17.47
CA ALA A 58 -42.41 -2.03 17.07
C ALA A 58 -42.69 -2.97 18.26
N ALA A 59 -43.21 -2.42 19.36
CA ALA A 59 -43.80 -3.20 20.44
C ALA A 59 -45.33 -3.26 20.30
N ALA A 60 -45.84 -3.66 19.13
CA ALA A 60 -47.22 -4.08 18.93
C ALA A 60 -47.29 -4.80 17.58
N LEU A 61 -47.85 -6.02 17.58
CA LEU A 61 -47.96 -6.97 16.46
C LEU A 61 -46.75 -7.90 16.30
N GLY A 62 -46.89 -9.07 16.94
CA GLY A 62 -45.93 -10.17 16.93
C GLY A 62 -45.75 -10.83 15.57
N GLY A 63 -44.80 -10.32 14.80
CA GLY A 63 -44.10 -11.09 13.78
C GLY A 63 -42.63 -11.19 14.15
N SER A 64 -42.16 -12.37 14.54
CA SER A 64 -40.74 -12.65 14.73
C SER A 64 -40.03 -12.60 13.37
N TRP A 65 -39.76 -11.39 12.88
CA TRP A 65 -38.95 -11.22 11.69
C TRP A 65 -37.48 -11.23 12.11
N SER A 66 -36.93 -12.43 12.22
CA SER A 66 -35.49 -12.66 12.17
C SER A 66 -35.03 -12.25 10.76
N GLY A 67 -34.81 -10.95 10.56
CA GLY A 67 -34.12 -10.48 9.37
C GLY A 67 -32.77 -11.19 9.29
N PRO A 68 -32.37 -11.71 8.13
CA PRO A 68 -31.08 -12.39 7.99
C PRO A 68 -30.00 -11.37 8.38
N THR A 69 -29.35 -11.63 9.51
CA THR A 69 -28.09 -10.99 9.83
C THR A 69 -27.11 -11.56 8.82
N VAL A 70 -26.97 -10.89 7.69
CA VAL A 70 -25.87 -11.15 6.75
C VAL A 70 -24.64 -10.66 7.49
N ALA A 71 -24.09 -11.51 8.35
CA ALA A 71 -22.69 -11.41 8.69
C ALA A 71 -21.98 -11.35 7.34
N ALA A 72 -21.27 -10.25 7.08
CA ALA A 72 -20.39 -10.17 5.93
C ALA A 72 -19.43 -11.35 6.07
N THR A 73 -19.76 -12.44 5.38
CA THR A 73 -18.85 -13.57 5.25
C THR A 73 -17.59 -12.94 4.68
N PRO A 74 -16.44 -12.97 5.37
CA PRO A 74 -15.19 -12.54 4.75
C PRO A 74 -15.16 -13.24 3.40
N ASP A 75 -14.98 -12.46 2.34
CA ASP A 75 -15.09 -12.91 0.96
C ASP A 75 -13.98 -13.96 0.75
N ALA A 76 -14.27 -15.21 1.15
CA ALA A 76 -13.31 -16.28 1.40
C ALA A 76 -12.74 -16.85 0.08
N THR A 77 -12.98 -16.14 -1.02
CA THR A 77 -12.72 -16.56 -2.38
C THR A 77 -11.83 -15.60 -3.14
N TRP A 78 -11.42 -14.46 -2.57
CA TRP A 78 -10.45 -13.62 -3.25
C TRP A 78 -9.10 -14.36 -3.31
N ALA A 79 -8.60 -14.53 -4.53
CA ALA A 79 -7.29 -15.09 -4.80
C ALA A 79 -6.50 -14.08 -5.66
N PRO A 80 -5.19 -13.94 -5.43
CA PRO A 80 -4.36 -13.08 -6.26
C PRO A 80 -4.47 -13.46 -7.74
N PRO A 81 -4.69 -12.49 -8.65
CA PRO A 81 -4.70 -12.76 -10.07
C PRO A 81 -3.30 -13.13 -10.58
N ALA A 82 -3.23 -13.84 -11.71
CA ALA A 82 -1.95 -14.34 -12.25
C ALA A 82 -0.92 -13.23 -12.53
N TRP A 83 -1.38 -12.02 -12.91
CA TRP A 83 -0.51 -10.91 -13.24
C TRP A 83 0.29 -10.38 -12.03
N PHE A 84 -0.15 -10.62 -10.79
CA PHE A 84 0.66 -10.29 -9.60
C PHE A 84 1.98 -11.06 -9.60
N ALA A 85 1.95 -12.35 -9.98
CA ALA A 85 3.14 -13.17 -10.03
C ALA A 85 4.05 -12.77 -11.19
N GLU A 86 3.47 -12.42 -12.35
CA GLU A 86 4.20 -11.88 -13.49
C GLU A 86 4.94 -10.60 -13.13
N GLN A 87 4.25 -9.65 -12.51
CA GLN A 87 4.83 -8.38 -12.15
C GLN A 87 5.95 -8.49 -11.11
N ARG A 88 5.83 -9.40 -10.14
CA ARG A 88 6.95 -9.69 -9.22
C ARG A 88 8.18 -10.23 -9.96
N ARG A 89 7.99 -11.04 -10.99
CA ARG A 89 9.11 -11.52 -11.83
C ARG A 89 9.73 -10.36 -12.61
N GLU A 90 8.91 -9.52 -13.25
CA GLU A 90 9.38 -8.34 -13.99
C GLU A 90 10.16 -7.38 -13.10
N ARG A 91 9.66 -7.06 -11.90
CA ARG A 91 10.39 -6.22 -10.93
C ARG A 91 11.72 -6.86 -10.50
N ALA A 92 11.72 -8.15 -10.18
CA ALA A 92 12.94 -8.85 -9.80
C ALA A 92 13.97 -8.90 -10.94
N GLU A 93 13.52 -8.97 -12.20
CA GLU A 93 14.38 -8.87 -13.37
C GLU A 93 14.94 -7.47 -13.53
N TYR A 94 14.08 -6.44 -13.51
CA TYR A 94 14.48 -5.03 -13.56
C TYR A 94 15.51 -4.67 -12.48
N THR A 95 15.25 -5.06 -11.22
CA THR A 95 16.16 -4.84 -10.11
C THR A 95 17.52 -5.50 -10.36
N ARG A 96 17.54 -6.72 -10.90
CA ARG A 96 18.77 -7.46 -11.18
C ARG A 96 19.57 -6.81 -12.32
N THR A 97 18.90 -6.39 -13.39
CA THR A 97 19.54 -5.84 -14.59
C THR A 97 20.04 -4.42 -14.34
N VAL A 98 19.14 -3.51 -13.96
CA VAL A 98 19.49 -2.10 -13.72
C VAL A 98 20.33 -1.95 -12.45
N GLY A 99 20.01 -2.68 -11.38
CA GLY A 99 20.81 -2.68 -10.15
C GLY A 99 22.24 -3.18 -10.37
N GLY A 100 22.40 -4.29 -11.10
CA GLY A 100 23.74 -4.81 -11.43
C GLY A 100 24.57 -3.85 -12.30
N CYS A 101 23.92 -3.12 -13.22
CA CYS A 101 24.59 -2.07 -14.00
C CYS A 101 25.11 -0.93 -13.11
N LEU A 102 24.26 -0.42 -12.21
CA LEU A 102 24.64 0.63 -11.26
C LEU A 102 25.76 0.17 -10.31
N GLU A 103 25.70 -1.06 -9.81
CA GLU A 103 26.76 -1.65 -8.99
C GLU A 103 28.09 -1.75 -9.76
N ALA A 104 28.05 -2.12 -11.04
CA ALA A 104 29.24 -2.15 -11.90
C ALA A 104 29.86 -0.76 -12.13
N LEU A 105 29.05 0.31 -12.06
CA LEU A 105 29.49 1.71 -12.09
C LEU A 105 29.97 2.22 -10.71
N GLY A 106 29.89 1.39 -9.67
CA GLY A 106 30.37 1.70 -8.32
C GLY A 106 29.32 2.29 -7.37
N TRP A 107 28.04 2.27 -7.75
CA TRP A 107 26.95 2.68 -6.86
C TRP A 107 26.59 1.57 -5.86
N SER A 108 26.22 1.93 -4.63
CA SER A 108 25.60 0.97 -3.71
C SER A 108 24.09 0.99 -3.93
N VAL A 109 23.53 -0.11 -4.42
CA VAL A 109 22.12 -0.17 -4.73
C VAL A 109 21.37 -0.81 -3.57
N THR A 110 20.34 -0.13 -3.09
CA THR A 110 19.34 -0.72 -2.21
C THR A 110 18.05 -0.90 -2.99
N VAL A 111 17.46 -2.08 -2.86
CA VAL A 111 16.16 -2.39 -3.44
C VAL A 111 15.15 -2.05 -2.37
N ASP A 112 14.34 -1.03 -2.63
CA ASP A 112 13.20 -0.77 -1.79
C ASP A 112 12.24 -1.95 -1.89
N VAL A 113 11.52 -2.12 -0.80
CA VAL A 113 10.35 -2.97 -0.63
C VAL A 113 9.30 -2.97 -1.75
N ASP A 114 9.14 -1.87 -2.47
CA ASP A 114 8.27 -1.79 -3.65
C ASP A 114 8.98 -2.22 -4.94
N GLY A 115 10.23 -2.67 -4.86
CA GLY A 115 11.09 -3.04 -5.99
C GLY A 115 11.79 -1.85 -6.64
N THR A 116 11.57 -0.63 -6.15
CA THR A 116 12.24 0.56 -6.65
C THR A 116 13.71 0.52 -6.27
N LEU A 117 14.57 0.99 -7.17
CA LEU A 117 16.01 1.07 -6.91
C LEU A 117 16.33 2.40 -6.22
N SER A 118 16.62 2.34 -4.93
CA SER A 118 17.27 3.42 -4.20
C SER A 118 18.78 3.25 -4.29
N ALA A 119 19.40 3.94 -5.24
CA ALA A 119 20.85 4.02 -5.31
C ALA A 119 21.35 4.98 -4.23
N LEU A 120 22.12 4.47 -3.27
CA LEU A 120 22.82 5.26 -2.26
C LEU A 120 24.31 5.24 -2.61
N ARG A 121 25.01 6.37 -2.49
CA ARG A 121 26.47 6.31 -2.41
C ARG A 121 26.84 6.22 -0.93
N ASN A 122 27.83 5.37 -0.63
CA ASN A 122 28.46 5.27 0.69
C ASN A 122 29.62 6.26 0.87
N SER A 123 29.78 7.28 0.00
CA SER A 123 30.89 8.24 0.10
C SER A 123 30.42 9.59 0.67
N PRO A 124 31.10 10.16 1.68
CA PRO A 124 30.78 11.49 2.24
C PRO A 124 30.93 12.68 1.28
N ASP A 125 31.57 12.51 0.11
CA ASP A 125 31.86 13.57 -0.89
C ASP A 125 30.83 13.62 -2.05
N ASP A 126 29.58 13.25 -1.76
CA ASP A 126 28.52 12.98 -2.75
C ASP A 126 27.65 14.18 -3.14
N SER A 127 28.27 15.20 -3.72
CA SER A 127 27.58 16.44 -4.06
C SER A 127 27.02 16.55 -5.48
N ASP A 128 27.04 15.49 -6.32
CA ASP A 128 26.52 15.58 -7.69
C ASP A 128 25.33 14.63 -7.98
N PRO A 129 24.10 15.07 -7.70
CA PRO A 129 22.87 14.41 -8.11
C PRO A 129 22.77 14.18 -9.63
N GLY A 130 23.47 14.97 -10.44
CA GLY A 130 23.48 14.85 -11.90
C GLY A 130 24.13 13.56 -12.37
N ALA A 131 25.31 13.24 -11.83
CA ALA A 131 26.03 12.01 -12.18
C ALA A 131 25.20 10.74 -11.90
N ARG A 132 24.46 10.70 -10.79
CA ARG A 132 23.55 9.59 -10.48
C ARG A 132 22.45 9.46 -11.53
N LEU A 133 21.80 10.56 -11.90
CA LEU A 133 20.70 10.54 -12.87
C LEU A 133 21.20 10.13 -14.26
N ASP A 134 22.39 10.57 -14.65
CA ASP A 134 23.03 10.20 -15.91
C ASP A 134 23.34 8.70 -15.98
N ASP A 135 23.95 8.14 -14.94
CA ASP A 135 24.25 6.71 -14.86
C ASP A 135 22.99 5.85 -14.79
N LEU A 136 21.98 6.28 -14.03
CA LEU A 136 20.68 5.59 -13.96
C LEU A 136 20.01 5.55 -15.34
N ARG A 137 19.92 6.70 -16.02
CA ARG A 137 19.39 6.79 -17.39
C ARG A 137 20.15 5.90 -18.35
N ARG A 138 21.48 5.93 -18.30
CA ARG A 138 22.34 5.07 -19.12
C ARG A 138 22.05 3.58 -18.87
N CYS A 139 21.99 3.15 -17.61
CA CYS A 139 21.67 1.76 -17.27
C CYS A 139 20.27 1.35 -17.73
N HIS A 140 19.30 2.25 -17.65
CA HIS A 140 17.95 2.06 -18.18
C HIS A 140 17.97 1.82 -19.71
N GLU A 141 18.60 2.73 -20.46
CA GLU A 141 18.71 2.64 -21.92
C GLU A 141 19.46 1.38 -22.39
N GLU A 142 20.59 1.05 -21.76
CA GLU A 142 21.38 -0.16 -22.09
C GLU A 142 20.59 -1.47 -21.87
N ASN A 143 19.61 -1.46 -20.97
CA ASN A 143 18.78 -2.62 -20.66
C ASN A 143 17.38 -2.56 -21.28
N GLY A 144 17.11 -1.60 -22.18
CA GLY A 144 15.83 -1.51 -22.89
C GLY A 144 14.66 -0.99 -22.05
N TYR A 145 14.95 -0.32 -20.91
CA TYR A 145 13.96 0.37 -20.10
C TYR A 145 14.01 1.87 -20.41
N PRO A 146 13.11 2.43 -21.23
CA PRO A 146 13.19 3.84 -21.61
C PRO A 146 12.98 4.74 -20.38
N TYR A 147 14.02 5.47 -19.97
CA TYR A 147 13.99 6.33 -18.79
C TYR A 147 13.08 7.56 -19.00
N ASP A 148 13.20 8.18 -20.17
CA ASP A 148 12.45 9.39 -20.56
C ASP A 148 11.35 9.08 -21.58
N ALA A 149 10.71 7.90 -21.48
CA ALA A 149 9.54 7.61 -22.33
C ALA A 149 8.51 8.71 -22.11
N PRO A 150 8.10 9.47 -23.16
CA PRO A 150 7.04 10.44 -22.99
C PRO A 150 5.82 9.70 -22.49
N ALA A 151 5.06 10.32 -21.57
CA ALA A 151 3.78 9.78 -21.16
C ALA A 151 2.92 9.56 -22.42
N ARG A 152 2.82 8.30 -22.84
CA ARG A 152 2.05 7.94 -24.02
C ARG A 152 0.58 7.86 -23.61
N GLU A 153 -0.29 8.33 -24.49
CA GLU A 153 -1.71 8.13 -24.28
C GLU A 153 -2.02 6.63 -24.35
N LEU A 154 -2.65 6.10 -23.30
CA LEU A 154 -3.15 4.74 -23.31
C LEU A 154 -4.33 4.65 -24.28
N THR A 155 -4.35 3.63 -25.12
CA THR A 155 -5.56 3.29 -25.87
C THR A 155 -6.70 2.94 -24.91
N ALA A 156 -7.95 3.01 -25.38
CA ALA A 156 -9.11 2.66 -24.55
C ALA A 156 -9.07 1.20 -24.04
N GLU A 157 -8.40 0.29 -24.77
CA GLU A 157 -8.19 -1.09 -24.33
C GLU A 157 -7.12 -1.22 -23.26
N GLU A 158 -5.99 -0.53 -23.41
CA GLU A 158 -4.95 -0.48 -22.39
C GLU A 158 -5.45 0.17 -21.10
N ALA A 159 -6.21 1.26 -21.20
CA ALA A 159 -6.80 1.91 -20.05
C ALA A 159 -7.83 1.02 -19.32
N ARG A 160 -8.58 0.18 -20.06
CA ARG A 160 -9.46 -0.84 -19.45
C ARG A 160 -8.66 -1.90 -18.69
N THR A 161 -7.55 -2.34 -19.28
CA THR A 161 -6.65 -3.31 -18.64
C THR A 161 -6.01 -2.73 -17.39
N ALA A 162 -5.55 -1.48 -17.46
CA ALA A 162 -4.99 -0.75 -16.32
C ALA A 162 -6.03 -0.61 -15.19
N HIS A 163 -7.25 -0.18 -15.51
CA HIS A 163 -8.35 -0.08 -14.54
C HIS A 163 -8.65 -1.42 -13.86
N ALA A 164 -8.70 -2.52 -14.62
CA ALA A 164 -8.93 -3.85 -14.05
C ALA A 164 -7.82 -4.25 -13.05
N LYS A 165 -6.55 -3.97 -13.39
CA LYS A 165 -5.41 -4.21 -12.48
C LYS A 165 -5.47 -3.32 -11.23
N ASP A 166 -5.92 -2.08 -11.37
CA ASP A 166 -6.10 -1.17 -10.22
C ASP A 166 -7.23 -1.68 -9.28
N VAL A 167 -8.33 -2.21 -9.84
CA VAL A 167 -9.41 -2.86 -9.07
C VAL A 167 -8.92 -4.13 -8.36
N ASP A 168 -8.12 -4.97 -9.03
CA ASP A 168 -7.54 -6.16 -8.42
C ASP A 168 -6.61 -5.80 -7.24
N SER A 169 -5.80 -4.75 -7.40
CA SER A 169 -4.91 -4.24 -6.35
C SER A 169 -5.71 -3.74 -5.15
N TRP A 170 -6.76 -2.95 -5.39
CA TRP A 170 -7.67 -2.47 -4.35
C TRP A 170 -8.36 -3.63 -3.60
N ARG A 171 -8.81 -4.67 -4.31
CA ARG A 171 -9.40 -5.86 -3.69
C ARG A 171 -8.39 -6.62 -2.81
N CYS A 172 -7.14 -6.72 -3.26
CA CYS A 172 -6.07 -7.28 -2.44
C CYS A 172 -5.89 -6.47 -1.14
N TRP A 173 -5.87 -5.14 -1.22
CA TRP A 173 -5.71 -4.29 -0.04
C TRP A 173 -6.87 -4.45 0.94
N GLN A 174 -8.11 -4.53 0.44
CA GLN A 174 -9.29 -4.82 1.26
C GLN A 174 -9.19 -6.20 1.93
N HIS A 175 -8.68 -7.21 1.21
CA HIS A 175 -8.42 -8.54 1.75
C HIS A 175 -7.36 -8.52 2.87
N GLU A 176 -6.30 -7.72 2.72
CA GLU A 176 -5.27 -7.47 3.73
C GLU A 176 -5.76 -6.60 4.91
N GLY A 177 -7.02 -6.17 4.90
CA GLY A 177 -7.65 -5.42 5.99
C GLY A 177 -7.47 -3.91 5.91
N TYR A 178 -7.02 -3.37 4.77
CA TYR A 178 -6.92 -1.94 4.55
C TYR A 178 -8.25 -1.38 4.02
N ASP A 179 -8.76 -0.37 4.72
CA ASP A 179 -9.95 0.38 4.31
C ASP A 179 -9.53 1.57 3.44
N LEU A 180 -9.55 1.35 2.13
CA LEU A 180 -9.16 2.33 1.12
C LEU A 180 -10.33 2.64 0.19
N GLU A 181 -10.42 3.89 -0.27
CA GLU A 181 -11.43 4.32 -1.24
C GLU A 181 -11.34 3.45 -2.50
N ALA A 182 -12.48 3.11 -3.11
CA ALA A 182 -12.47 2.29 -4.32
C ALA A 182 -11.92 3.05 -5.54
N PRO A 183 -11.35 2.35 -6.53
CA PRO A 183 -11.05 2.95 -7.83
C PRO A 183 -12.30 3.60 -8.44
N PRO A 184 -12.14 4.74 -9.14
CA PRO A 184 -13.27 5.35 -9.84
C PRO A 184 -13.86 4.35 -10.85
N PRO A 185 -15.14 4.48 -11.21
CA PRO A 185 -15.74 3.65 -12.24
C PRO A 185 -14.98 3.81 -13.57
N LEU A 186 -14.96 2.76 -14.39
CA LEU A 186 -14.21 2.74 -15.65
C LEU A 186 -14.50 3.94 -16.56
N SER A 187 -15.76 4.39 -16.63
CA SER A 187 -16.14 5.56 -17.43
C SER A 187 -15.44 6.84 -16.99
N GLU A 188 -15.22 7.00 -15.69
CA GLU A 188 -14.48 8.13 -15.11
C GLU A 188 -12.96 7.93 -15.24
N TYR A 189 -12.48 6.69 -15.12
CA TYR A 189 -11.08 6.37 -15.37
C TYR A 189 -10.65 6.73 -16.80
N LEU A 190 -11.50 6.40 -17.79
CA LEU A 190 -11.27 6.73 -19.20
C LEU A 190 -11.37 8.23 -19.48
N SER A 191 -12.26 8.96 -18.81
CA SER A 191 -12.42 10.40 -19.02
C SER A 191 -11.26 11.23 -18.44
N ARG A 192 -10.57 10.71 -17.43
CA ARG A 192 -9.41 11.35 -16.80
C ARG A 192 -8.08 11.07 -17.53
N ALA A 193 -8.12 10.78 -18.84
CA ALA A 193 -6.96 10.53 -19.71
C ALA A 193 -5.97 9.49 -19.14
N GLY A 194 -6.48 8.35 -18.64
CA GLY A 194 -5.63 7.27 -18.12
C GLY A 194 -4.98 7.56 -16.76
N ALA A 195 -5.52 8.57 -16.05
CA ALA A 195 -5.16 9.05 -14.71
C ALA A 195 -3.92 8.39 -14.11
N VAL A 196 -2.75 8.91 -14.50
CA VAL A 196 -1.50 8.73 -13.79
C VAL A 196 -1.78 8.94 -12.29
N GLY A 197 -1.73 7.85 -11.50
CA GLY A 197 -1.67 7.91 -10.05
C GLY A 197 -3.00 7.95 -9.29
N TRP A 198 -3.99 7.11 -9.60
CA TRP A 198 -4.99 6.76 -8.57
C TRP A 198 -4.29 6.28 -7.27
N ASP A 199 -3.22 5.53 -7.50
CA ASP A 199 -2.26 4.97 -6.58
C ASP A 199 -1.50 6.02 -5.75
N ALA A 200 -1.25 7.24 -6.25
CA ALA A 200 -0.49 8.26 -5.51
C ALA A 200 -1.26 8.86 -4.32
N LEU A 201 -2.60 8.81 -4.34
CA LEU A 201 -3.44 9.48 -3.33
C LEU A 201 -3.79 8.58 -2.14
N GLN A 202 -3.69 7.26 -2.28
CA GLN A 202 -4.22 6.31 -1.31
C GLN A 202 -3.27 5.99 -0.14
N PHE A 203 -1.96 6.25 -0.30
CA PHE A 203 -0.96 5.89 0.72
C PHE A 203 -0.73 6.96 1.79
N SER A 204 -1.45 8.08 1.78
CA SER A 204 -1.21 9.21 2.70
C SER A 204 -1.37 8.86 4.20
N GLY A 205 -1.96 7.71 4.52
CA GLY A 205 -2.13 7.20 5.89
C GLY A 205 -1.19 6.07 6.30
N LEU A 206 -0.40 5.50 5.38
CA LEU A 206 0.49 4.37 5.67
C LEU A 206 1.91 4.87 5.97
N SER A 207 2.58 4.25 6.93
CA SER A 207 4.03 4.39 7.04
C SER A 207 4.72 3.80 5.80
N GLU A 208 5.94 4.23 5.54
CA GLU A 208 6.75 3.69 4.46
C GLU A 208 6.88 2.16 4.53
N ARG A 209 7.04 1.62 5.74
CA ARG A 209 7.09 0.17 6.01
C ARG A 209 5.74 -0.54 5.81
N GLU A 210 4.62 0.09 6.12
CA GLU A 210 3.30 -0.53 5.84
C GLU A 210 3.02 -0.53 4.34
N ARG A 211 3.31 0.59 3.65
CA ARG A 211 3.20 0.71 2.19
C ARG A 211 4.07 -0.34 1.49
N ALA A 212 5.29 -0.50 1.97
CA ALA A 212 6.24 -1.52 1.55
C ALA A 212 5.70 -2.95 1.61
N GLU A 213 5.28 -3.37 2.80
CA GLU A 213 4.74 -4.70 3.05
C GLU A 213 3.48 -4.93 2.18
N LEU A 214 2.65 -3.89 2.05
CA LEU A 214 1.45 -3.94 1.21
C LEU A 214 1.78 -4.09 -0.28
N LEU A 215 2.75 -3.35 -0.81
CA LEU A 215 3.14 -3.40 -2.22
C LEU A 215 3.87 -4.71 -2.59
N ALA A 216 4.52 -5.36 -1.63
CA ALA A 216 5.12 -6.68 -1.83
C ALA A 216 4.05 -7.77 -2.03
N THR A 217 2.93 -7.69 -1.30
CA THR A 217 1.82 -8.65 -1.37
C THR A 217 0.82 -8.31 -2.48
N CYS A 218 0.46 -7.03 -2.58
CA CYS A 218 -0.55 -6.46 -3.45
C CYS A 218 0.10 -5.43 -4.39
N PRO A 219 0.79 -5.89 -5.44
CA PRO A 219 1.59 -5.01 -6.27
C PRO A 219 0.71 -4.11 -7.14
N LEU A 220 1.09 -2.85 -7.25
CA LEU A 220 0.50 -1.90 -8.18
C LEU A 220 0.93 -2.19 -9.61
N ARG A 221 0.07 -1.87 -10.59
CA ARG A 221 0.45 -1.89 -12.01
C ARG A 221 1.73 -1.09 -12.22
N LEU A 222 2.64 -1.62 -13.04
CA LEU A 222 3.78 -0.86 -13.53
C LEU A 222 3.22 0.04 -14.63
N VAL A 223 3.54 1.33 -14.56
CA VAL A 223 3.27 2.26 -15.66
C VAL A 223 4.38 2.00 -16.68
N GLY A 224 4.05 1.35 -17.79
CA GLY A 224 4.93 1.15 -18.95
C GLY A 224 4.44 1.92 -20.16
#